data_AF-A0AAU9VBX3-F1
#
_entry.id   AF-A0AAU9VBX3-F1
#
_cell.length_a   1.000
_cell.length_b   1.000
_cell.length_c   1.000
_cell.angle_alpha   90.00
_cell.angle_beta   90.00
_cell.angle_gamma   90.00
#
_symmetry.space_group_name_H-M   'P 1'
#
loop_
_entity.id
_entity.type
_entity.pdbx_description
1 polymer ?
#
loop_
_entity_poly.entity_id
_entity_poly.type
_entity_poly.pdbx_seq_one_letter_code
_entity_poly.pdbx_strand_id
1 'polypeptide(L)'
;MATDIYKELYANKTKEKLCKTTLEEDPNQEPIPYIMQSEIRRAIQTQKACKSSGDDMITNELLKLTTEEITQPFKHICNEILETEQIPVQCLMSNLYKVFSKILLHRLTKKLDSNQPKEQAGFRSDFSTIDHIHTVKQIIEKCNEYDRPYYLSFIDYNKAFDSLNHNYIWDS
;
A
#
# COMPACT_ATOMS: atom_id res chain seq x y z
N MET A 1 3.50 -23.38 -23.05
CA MET A 1 3.48 -22.39 -24.16
C MET A 1 3.33 -20.96 -23.65
N ALA A 2 2.21 -20.52 -23.05
CA ALA A 2 2.11 -19.14 -22.54
C ALA A 2 2.96 -18.91 -21.27
N THR A 3 2.94 -19.85 -20.33
CA THR A 3 3.69 -19.74 -19.06
C THR A 3 5.20 -19.69 -19.27
N ASP A 4 5.70 -20.36 -20.31
CA ASP A 4 7.14 -20.40 -20.63
C ASP A 4 7.59 -19.08 -21.24
N ILE A 5 6.78 -18.46 -22.10
CA ILE A 5 7.03 -17.12 -22.66
C ILE A 5 7.07 -16.07 -21.54
N TYR A 6 6.13 -16.10 -20.59
CA TYR A 6 6.17 -15.16 -19.46
C TYR A 6 7.38 -15.38 -18.56
N LYS A 7 7.75 -16.64 -18.28
CA LYS A 7 8.97 -16.95 -17.53
C LYS A 7 10.22 -16.42 -18.23
N GLU A 8 10.31 -16.54 -19.56
CA GLU A 8 11.41 -16.00 -20.35
C GLU A 8 11.44 -14.46 -20.35
N LEU A 9 10.28 -13.82 -20.48
CA LEU A 9 10.16 -12.37 -20.52
C LEU A 9 10.55 -11.72 -19.18
N TYR A 10 10.20 -12.34 -18.05
CA TYR A 10 10.60 -11.90 -16.72
C TYR A 10 12.02 -12.36 -16.31
N ALA A 11 12.51 -13.48 -16.84
CA ALA A 11 13.90 -13.92 -16.61
C ALA A 11 14.92 -13.01 -17.32
N ASN A 12 14.60 -12.49 -18.52
CA ASN A 12 15.50 -11.64 -19.29
C ASN A 12 15.70 -10.23 -18.71
N LYS A 13 14.72 -9.67 -17.99
CA LYS A 13 14.91 -8.38 -17.27
C LYS A 13 15.84 -8.47 -16.07
N THR A 14 16.10 -9.67 -15.56
CA THR A 14 16.92 -9.87 -14.34
C THR A 14 18.42 -9.71 -14.61
N LYS A 15 18.87 -9.78 -15.88
CA LYS A 15 20.32 -9.80 -16.21
C LYS A 15 20.94 -8.43 -16.51
N GLU A 16 20.18 -7.38 -16.76
CA GLU A 16 20.72 -6.07 -17.19
C GLU A 16 20.76 -4.96 -16.13
N LYS A 17 20.41 -5.22 -14.87
CA LYS A 17 20.63 -4.26 -13.78
C LYS A 17 21.11 -4.96 -12.52
N LEU A 18 22.35 -5.46 -12.54
CA LEU A 18 23.14 -5.56 -11.33
C LEU A 18 23.99 -4.29 -11.22
N CYS A 19 23.32 -3.15 -11.08
CA CYS A 19 24.00 -1.91 -10.73
C CYS A 19 24.15 -1.91 -9.21
N LYS A 20 25.39 -1.89 -8.73
CA LYS A 20 25.71 -1.62 -7.34
C LYS A 20 25.30 -0.17 -7.07
N THR A 21 24.16 0.05 -6.45
CA THR A 21 23.75 1.41 -6.04
C THR A 21 24.20 1.60 -4.59
N THR A 22 25.32 2.29 -4.42
CA THR A 22 25.54 3.13 -3.23
C THR A 22 24.36 4.11 -3.20
N LEU A 23 23.68 4.26 -2.06
CA LEU A 23 22.63 5.26 -1.86
C LEU A 23 23.24 6.65 -2.12
N GLU A 24 23.15 7.15 -3.35
CA GLU A 24 23.43 8.55 -3.64
C GLU A 24 22.22 9.34 -3.16
N GLU A 25 22.39 10.07 -2.06
CA GLU A 25 21.40 11.02 -1.56
C GLU A 25 21.05 12.01 -2.67
N ASP A 26 19.78 12.04 -3.12
CA ASP A 26 19.33 13.03 -4.09
C ASP A 26 19.53 14.42 -3.47
N PRO A 27 20.37 15.29 -4.06
CA PRO A 27 20.68 16.60 -3.50
C PRO A 27 19.45 17.54 -3.44
N ASN A 28 18.31 17.16 -4.01
CA ASN A 28 17.04 17.90 -3.93
C ASN A 28 15.97 17.23 -3.05
N GLN A 29 16.32 16.24 -2.22
CA GLN A 29 15.36 15.59 -1.34
C GLN A 29 14.86 16.59 -0.27
N GLU A 30 13.61 17.05 -0.40
CA GLU A 30 12.96 17.81 0.68
C GLU A 30 12.89 16.95 1.95
N PRO A 31 13.22 17.52 3.13
CA PRO A 31 13.21 16.76 4.38
C PRO A 31 11.80 16.23 4.67
N ILE A 32 11.72 14.98 5.13
CA ILE A 32 10.44 14.36 5.48
C ILE A 32 9.78 15.21 6.58
N PRO A 33 8.57 15.75 6.35
CA PRO A 33 7.93 16.61 7.33
C PRO A 33 7.54 15.81 8.57
N TYR A 34 7.77 16.39 9.75
CA TYR A 34 7.35 15.78 11.01
C TYR A 34 5.84 15.50 11.06
N ILE A 35 5.45 14.46 11.80
CA ILE A 35 4.06 14.11 12.03
C ILE A 35 3.40 15.12 12.96
N MET A 36 2.24 15.63 12.52
CA MET A 36 1.43 16.55 13.30
C MET A 36 0.47 15.83 14.24
N GLN A 37 0.13 16.48 15.35
CA GLN A 37 -0.88 15.96 16.29
C GLN A 37 -2.25 15.77 15.63
N SER A 38 -2.61 16.65 14.68
CA SER A 38 -3.85 16.55 13.91
C SER A 38 -3.92 15.27 13.09
N GLU A 39 -2.79 14.82 12.52
CA GLU A 39 -2.71 13.57 11.77
C GLU A 39 -2.91 12.36 12.67
N ILE A 40 -2.31 12.39 13.86
CA ILE A 40 -2.47 11.35 14.88
C ILE A 40 -3.92 11.27 15.36
N ARG A 41 -4.50 12.39 15.79
CA ARG A 41 -5.91 12.47 16.22
C ARG A 41 -6.83 11.93 15.14
N ARG A 42 -6.65 12.38 13.89
CA ARG A 42 -7.44 11.90 12.75
C ARG A 42 -7.28 10.40 12.54
N ALA A 43 -6.06 9.87 12.59
CA ALA A 43 -5.80 8.45 12.39
C ALA A 43 -6.49 7.59 13.46
N ILE A 44 -6.44 7.99 14.73
CA ILE A 44 -7.13 7.33 15.85
C ILE A 44 -8.65 7.40 15.69
N GLN A 45 -9.20 8.60 15.49
CA GLN A 45 -10.65 8.81 15.39
C GLN A 45 -11.28 8.01 14.24
N THR A 46 -10.58 7.93 13.11
CA THR A 46 -11.04 7.21 11.92
C THR A 46 -10.81 5.70 11.98
N GLN A 47 -10.18 5.15 13.03
CA GLN A 47 -10.12 3.69 13.18
C GLN A 47 -11.54 3.12 13.38
N LYS A 48 -11.84 2.00 12.72
CA LYS A 48 -13.14 1.33 12.92
C LYS A 48 -13.23 0.80 14.35
N ALA A 49 -14.33 1.09 15.04
CA ALA A 49 -14.65 0.50 16.33
C ALA A 49 -14.94 -1.01 16.16
N CYS A 50 -14.94 -1.75 17.26
CA CYS A 50 -15.23 -3.18 17.36
C CYS A 50 -14.25 -4.07 16.59
N LYS A 51 -13.02 -3.58 16.34
CA LYS A 51 -11.94 -4.46 15.88
C LYS A 51 -11.36 -5.22 17.07
N SER A 52 -10.91 -6.45 16.83
CA SER A 52 -10.17 -7.22 17.82
C SER A 52 -8.97 -6.42 18.33
N SER A 53 -8.80 -6.41 19.65
CA SER A 53 -7.59 -5.88 20.30
C SER A 53 -6.36 -6.63 19.82
N GLY A 54 -5.19 -5.97 19.91
CA GLY A 54 -3.93 -6.67 19.76
C GLY A 54 -3.65 -7.55 20.98
N ASP A 55 -2.46 -8.11 21.02
CA ASP A 55 -1.94 -8.84 22.20
C ASP A 55 -1.86 -7.92 23.43
N ASP A 56 -1.78 -6.60 23.20
CA ASP A 56 -1.82 -5.53 24.20
C ASP A 56 -3.18 -5.35 24.90
N MET A 57 -4.25 -6.01 24.43
CA MET A 57 -5.63 -5.85 24.91
C MET A 57 -6.17 -4.41 24.86
N ILE A 58 -5.47 -3.51 24.17
CA ILE A 58 -5.94 -2.14 23.96
C ILE A 58 -6.97 -2.18 22.84
N THR A 59 -8.16 -1.66 23.09
CA THR A 59 -9.20 -1.58 22.06
C THR A 59 -9.19 -0.22 21.36
N ASN A 60 -9.77 -0.15 20.16
CA ASN A 60 -9.87 1.12 19.44
C ASN A 60 -10.77 2.12 20.19
N GLU A 61 -11.72 1.63 21.00
CA GLU A 61 -12.57 2.42 21.87
C GLU A 61 -11.74 3.09 22.95
N LEU A 62 -10.88 2.32 23.63
CA LEU A 62 -10.00 2.86 24.67
C LEU A 62 -9.04 3.90 24.08
N LEU A 63 -8.45 3.60 22.92
CA LEU A 63 -7.55 4.50 22.22
C LEU A 63 -8.23 5.82 21.82
N LYS A 64 -9.51 5.75 21.41
CA LYS A 64 -10.31 6.94 21.10
C LYS A 64 -10.63 7.77 22.34
N LEU A 65 -10.90 7.14 23.47
CA LEU A 65 -11.14 7.83 24.74
C LEU A 65 -9.88 8.55 25.24
N THR A 66 -8.72 7.89 25.16
CA THR A 66 -7.44 8.44 25.64
C THR A 66 -6.67 9.22 24.57
N THR A 67 -7.37 9.73 23.54
CA THR A 67 -6.72 10.37 22.38
C THR A 67 -5.91 11.58 22.81
N GLU A 68 -6.43 12.41 23.70
CA GLU A 68 -5.78 13.65 24.11
C GLU A 68 -4.52 13.40 24.94
N GLU A 69 -4.51 12.38 25.81
CA GLU A 69 -3.31 12.04 26.58
C GLU A 69 -2.24 11.36 25.70
N ILE A 70 -2.64 10.45 24.81
CA ILE A 70 -1.69 9.63 24.04
C ILE A 70 -1.09 10.37 22.85
N THR A 71 -1.72 11.44 22.37
CA THR A 71 -1.29 12.16 21.17
C THR A 71 0.11 12.76 21.30
N GLN A 72 0.48 13.38 22.43
CA GLN A 72 1.81 13.97 22.58
C GLN A 72 2.93 12.94 22.68
N PRO A 73 2.85 11.93 23.57
CA PRO A 73 3.87 10.90 23.64
C PRO A 73 4.02 10.15 22.32
N PHE A 74 2.90 9.84 21.66
CA PHE A 74 2.93 9.13 20.39
C PHE A 74 3.54 9.98 19.27
N LYS A 75 3.31 11.29 19.25
CA LYS A 75 3.99 12.20 18.31
C LYS A 75 5.51 12.14 18.46
N HIS A 76 6.00 12.19 19.69
CA HIS A 76 7.44 12.13 19.95
C HIS A 76 8.04 10.84 19.40
N ILE A 77 7.43 9.69 19.75
CA ILE A 77 7.85 8.37 19.27
C ILE A 77 7.81 8.29 17.73
N CYS A 78 6.73 8.75 17.10
CA CYS A 78 6.61 8.69 15.64
C CYS A 78 7.69 9.52 14.93
N ASN A 79 8.02 10.70 15.45
CA ASN A 79 9.05 11.54 14.85
C ASN A 79 10.46 11.01 15.13
N GLU A 80 10.70 10.44 16.31
CA GLU A 80 11.95 9.74 16.62
C GLU A 80 12.15 8.54 15.68
N ILE A 81 11.10 7.79 15.38
CA ILE A 81 11.15 6.70 14.37
C ILE A 81 11.49 7.25 12.98
N LEU A 82 10.97 8.42 12.60
CA LEU A 82 11.28 9.05 11.32
C LEU A 82 12.74 9.54 11.25
N GLU A 83 13.31 9.98 12.37
CA GLU A 83 14.71 10.44 12.44
C GLU A 83 15.71 9.28 12.51
N THR A 84 15.37 8.22 13.26
CA THR A 84 16.27 7.07 13.50
C THR A 84 16.14 5.96 12.47
N GLU A 85 15.08 5.99 11.66
CA GLU A 85 14.68 4.93 10.73
C GLU A 85 14.52 3.54 11.38
N GLN A 86 14.38 3.50 12.70
CA GLN A 86 14.28 2.27 13.49
C GLN A 86 12.91 2.18 14.15
N ILE A 87 12.16 1.14 13.80
CA ILE A 87 10.88 0.83 14.45
C ILE A 87 11.16 -0.09 15.65
N PRO A 88 10.86 0.34 16.89
CA PRO A 88 11.03 -0.52 18.05
C PRO A 88 10.10 -1.74 17.96
N VAL A 89 10.62 -2.93 18.30
CA VAL A 89 9.87 -4.20 18.16
C VAL A 89 8.56 -4.18 18.96
N GLN A 90 8.55 -3.51 20.12
CA GLN A 90 7.36 -3.33 20.95
C GLN A 90 6.22 -2.57 20.26
N CYS A 91 6.52 -1.74 19.26
CA CYS A 91 5.48 -1.01 18.53
C CYS A 91 4.72 -1.94 17.57
N LEU A 92 5.35 -2.97 17.01
CA LEU A 92 4.82 -3.81 15.92
C LEU A 92 3.54 -4.59 16.26
N MET A 93 3.34 -4.94 17.53
CA MET A 93 2.22 -5.79 17.98
C MET A 93 1.01 -5.00 18.51
N SER A 94 1.11 -3.67 18.56
CA SER A 94 0.12 -2.82 19.21
C SER A 94 -0.85 -2.16 18.22
N ASN A 95 -1.99 -1.68 18.71
CA ASN A 95 -2.88 -0.85 17.89
C ASN A 95 -2.22 0.47 17.47
N LEU A 96 -1.16 0.91 18.15
CA LEU A 96 -0.39 2.09 17.78
C LEU A 96 0.33 1.92 16.44
N TYR A 97 0.86 0.74 16.12
CA TYR A 97 1.42 0.48 14.79
C TYR A 97 0.39 0.69 13.69
N LYS A 98 -0.85 0.24 13.89
CA LYS A 98 -1.95 0.47 12.92
C LYS A 98 -2.24 1.96 12.75
N VAL A 99 -2.11 2.76 13.81
CA VAL A 99 -2.26 4.23 13.72
C VAL A 99 -1.12 4.81 12.90
N PHE A 100 0.13 4.45 13.19
CA PHE A 100 1.30 4.92 12.46
C PHE A 100 1.24 4.56 10.97
N SER A 101 0.99 3.28 10.65
CA SER A 101 0.82 2.81 9.27
C SER A 101 -0.31 3.53 8.55
N LYS A 102 -1.38 3.93 9.25
CA LYS A 102 -2.48 4.71 8.67
C LYS A 102 -2.08 6.16 8.37
N ILE A 103 -1.25 6.77 9.22
CA ILE A 103 -0.68 8.11 8.96
C ILE A 103 0.21 8.06 7.72
N LEU A 104 1.11 7.08 7.65
CA LEU A 104 1.99 6.87 6.50
C LEU A 104 1.17 6.62 5.22
N LEU A 105 0.20 5.72 5.29
CA LEU A 105 -0.71 5.45 4.18
C LEU A 105 -1.35 6.75 3.69
N HIS A 106 -1.94 7.55 4.58
CA HIS A 106 -2.59 8.79 4.17
C HIS A 106 -1.63 9.79 3.48
N ARG A 107 -0.39 9.90 3.96
CA ARG A 107 0.63 10.75 3.34
C ARG A 107 1.02 10.26 1.95
N LEU A 108 1.11 8.93 1.77
CA LEU A 108 1.50 8.31 0.51
C LEU A 108 0.36 8.18 -0.50
N THR A 109 -0.89 8.02 -0.05
CA THR A 109 -2.07 7.75 -0.88
C THR A 109 -2.19 8.75 -2.03
N LYS A 110 -2.03 10.05 -1.76
CA LYS A 110 -2.14 11.07 -2.82
C LYS A 110 -1.13 10.87 -3.95
N LYS A 111 0.11 10.54 -3.61
CA LYS A 111 1.19 10.30 -4.59
C LYS A 111 1.02 8.93 -5.28
N LEU A 112 0.53 7.92 -4.56
CA LEU A 112 0.25 6.61 -5.14
C LEU A 112 -0.91 6.69 -6.13
N ASP A 113 -2.03 7.31 -5.76
CA ASP A 113 -3.21 7.41 -6.60
C ASP A 113 -2.96 8.20 -7.89
N SER A 114 -2.13 9.24 -7.84
CA SER A 114 -1.76 10.04 -9.02
C SER A 114 -0.89 9.27 -10.01
N ASN A 115 -0.14 8.27 -9.55
CA ASN A 115 0.78 7.47 -10.38
C ASN A 115 0.19 6.09 -10.74
N GLN A 116 -1.00 5.75 -10.26
CA GLN A 116 -1.65 4.48 -10.56
C GLN A 116 -2.41 4.52 -11.90
N PRO A 117 -2.34 3.44 -12.70
CA PRO A 117 -3.08 3.34 -13.95
C PRO A 117 -4.59 3.33 -13.69
N LYS A 118 -5.39 3.83 -14.62
CA LYS A 118 -6.86 3.92 -14.50
C LYS A 118 -7.54 2.54 -14.43
N GLU A 119 -6.89 1.52 -14.99
CA GLU A 119 -7.33 0.13 -15.02
C GLU A 119 -7.22 -0.54 -13.64
N GLN A 120 -6.37 0.00 -12.74
CA GLN A 120 -6.28 -0.50 -11.38
C GLN A 120 -7.44 0.04 -10.56
N ALA A 121 -8.47 -0.79 -10.33
CA ALA A 121 -9.57 -0.46 -9.43
C ALA A 121 -9.36 -0.98 -7.99
N GLY A 122 -8.44 -1.93 -7.80
CA GLY A 122 -8.16 -2.51 -6.48
C GLY A 122 -7.50 -1.52 -5.54
N PHE A 123 -7.94 -1.50 -4.27
CA PHE A 123 -7.38 -0.69 -3.18
C PHE A 123 -7.43 0.83 -3.36
N ARG A 124 -8.28 1.34 -4.27
CA ARG A 124 -8.46 2.78 -4.49
C ARG A 124 -9.83 3.25 -4.02
N SER A 125 -9.89 4.44 -3.47
CA SER A 125 -11.17 5.11 -3.19
C SER A 125 -11.85 5.50 -4.50
N ASP A 126 -13.18 5.40 -4.54
CA ASP A 126 -14.02 5.82 -5.67
C ASP A 126 -13.85 5.01 -6.98
N PHE A 127 -13.10 3.90 -6.95
CA PHE A 127 -13.03 2.94 -8.06
C PHE A 127 -13.83 1.67 -7.72
N SER A 128 -14.50 1.14 -8.73
CA SER A 128 -15.28 -0.09 -8.64
C SER A 128 -14.96 -1.03 -9.78
N THR A 129 -15.00 -2.34 -9.54
CA THR A 129 -14.84 -3.35 -10.60
C THR A 129 -16.08 -3.50 -11.48
N ILE A 130 -17.19 -2.83 -11.12
CA ILE A 130 -18.46 -2.90 -11.86
C ILE A 130 -18.27 -2.42 -13.30
N ASP A 131 -17.59 -1.28 -13.49
CA ASP A 131 -17.37 -0.72 -14.83
C ASP A 131 -16.49 -1.65 -15.68
N HIS A 132 -15.43 -2.21 -15.10
CA HIS A 132 -14.58 -3.19 -15.79
C HIS A 132 -15.36 -4.45 -16.20
N ILE A 133 -16.20 -5.00 -15.31
CA ILE A 133 -17.06 -6.15 -15.63
C ILE A 133 -18.04 -5.79 -16.73
N HIS A 134 -18.64 -4.60 -16.67
CA HIS A 134 -19.59 -4.13 -17.66
C HIS A 134 -18.93 -3.97 -19.04
N THR A 135 -17.73 -3.39 -19.12
CA THR A 135 -16.96 -3.29 -20.36
C THR A 135 -16.67 -4.66 -20.95
N VAL A 136 -16.21 -5.63 -20.15
CA VAL A 136 -15.95 -7.00 -20.62
C VAL A 136 -17.23 -7.65 -21.17
N LYS A 137 -18.37 -7.48 -20.49
CA LYS A 137 -19.66 -8.00 -20.96
C LYS A 137 -20.06 -7.40 -22.32
N GLN A 138 -19.95 -6.08 -22.47
CA GLN A 138 -20.24 -5.41 -23.74
C GLN A 138 -19.36 -5.93 -24.89
N ILE A 139 -18.07 -6.16 -24.63
CA ILE A 139 -17.14 -6.71 -25.63
C ILE A 139 -17.59 -8.11 -26.06
N ILE A 140 -17.93 -8.99 -25.10
CA ILE A 140 -18.40 -10.35 -25.39
C ILE A 140 -19.70 -10.32 -26.22
N GLU A 141 -20.67 -9.50 -25.82
CA GLU A 141 -21.96 -9.36 -26.53
C GLU A 141 -21.75 -8.89 -27.97
N LYS A 142 -20.88 -7.89 -28.19
CA LYS A 142 -20.57 -7.38 -29.52
C LYS A 142 -19.82 -8.39 -30.38
N CYS A 143 -18.88 -9.14 -29.81
CA CYS A 143 -18.20 -10.21 -30.54
C CYS A 143 -19.18 -11.30 -30.99
N ASN A 144 -20.14 -11.68 -30.13
CA ASN A 144 -21.19 -12.63 -30.50
C ASN A 144 -22.13 -12.07 -31.59
N GLU A 145 -22.50 -10.78 -31.53
CA GLU A 145 -23.38 -10.13 -32.52
C GLU A 145 -22.78 -10.13 -33.93
N TYR A 146 -21.47 -9.92 -34.05
CA TYR A 146 -20.75 -9.87 -35.33
C TYR A 146 -20.08 -11.19 -35.72
N ASP A 147 -20.36 -12.28 -34.99
CA ASP A 147 -19.78 -13.62 -35.20
C ASP A 147 -18.23 -13.59 -35.27
N ARG A 148 -17.63 -12.79 -34.39
CA ARG A 148 -16.16 -12.64 -34.29
C ARG A 148 -15.62 -13.52 -33.17
N PRO A 149 -14.58 -14.32 -33.42
CA PRO A 149 -13.92 -15.08 -32.36
C PRO A 149 -13.25 -14.12 -31.37
N TYR A 150 -13.34 -14.46 -30.08
CA TYR A 150 -12.68 -13.75 -28.98
C TYR A 150 -12.05 -14.74 -28.01
N TYR A 151 -11.03 -14.28 -27.29
CA TYR A 151 -10.32 -15.06 -26.27
C TYR A 151 -10.17 -14.21 -25.01
N LEU A 152 -10.48 -14.81 -23.86
CA LEU A 152 -10.33 -14.16 -22.56
C LEU A 152 -9.30 -14.94 -21.72
N SER A 153 -8.32 -14.24 -21.16
CA SER A 153 -7.32 -14.81 -20.28
C SER A 153 -7.40 -14.14 -18.92
N PHE A 154 -7.51 -14.96 -17.87
CA PHE A 154 -7.47 -14.51 -16.49
C PHE A 154 -6.06 -14.76 -15.94
N ILE A 155 -5.44 -13.72 -15.39
CA ILE A 155 -4.11 -13.77 -14.80
C ILE A 155 -4.27 -13.48 -13.31
N ASP A 156 -3.77 -14.39 -12.48
CA ASP A 156 -3.75 -14.23 -11.03
C ASP A 156 -2.36 -14.58 -10.48
N TYR A 157 -1.94 -13.85 -9.45
CA TYR A 157 -0.62 -14.03 -8.84
C TYR A 157 -0.72 -14.96 -7.64
N ASN A 158 0.10 -16.01 -7.62
CA ASN A 158 0.21 -16.89 -6.46
C ASN A 158 0.94 -16.16 -5.32
N LYS A 159 0.27 -15.98 -4.18
CA LYS A 159 0.80 -15.29 -2.99
C LYS A 159 1.43 -13.94 -3.34
N ALA A 160 0.62 -13.04 -3.91
CA ALA A 160 1.07 -11.75 -4.43
C ALA A 160 1.86 -10.90 -3.42
N PHE A 161 1.57 -10.98 -2.12
CA PHE A 161 2.30 -10.23 -1.09
C PHE A 161 3.53 -10.97 -0.56
N ASP A 162 3.50 -12.30 -0.47
CA ASP A 162 4.64 -13.08 0.05
C ASP A 162 5.76 -13.24 -0.99
N SER A 163 5.43 -13.08 -2.28
CA SER A 163 6.37 -13.28 -3.40
C SER A 163 7.09 -12.00 -3.86
N LEU A 164 6.85 -10.86 -3.18
CA LEU A 164 7.49 -9.59 -3.52
C LEU A 164 8.97 -9.61 -3.14
N ASN A 165 9.81 -9.20 -4.09
CA ASN A 165 11.21 -8.92 -3.80
C ASN A 165 11.36 -7.46 -3.37
N HIS A 166 11.77 -7.27 -2.11
CA HIS A 166 11.88 -5.97 -1.48
C HIS A 166 12.83 -5.00 -2.20
N ASN A 167 13.90 -5.49 -2.83
CA ASN A 167 14.87 -4.63 -3.52
C ASN A 167 14.20 -3.85 -4.67
N TYR A 168 13.33 -4.51 -5.44
CA TYR A 168 12.63 -3.86 -6.54
C TYR A 168 11.62 -2.80 -6.08
N ILE A 169 11.11 -2.90 -4.85
CA ILE A 169 10.17 -1.89 -4.32
C ILE A 169 10.91 -0.57 -4.07
N TRP A 170 12.15 -0.63 -3.60
CA TRP A 170 12.95 0.55 -3.26
C TRP A 170 13.65 1.17 -4.49
N ASP A 171 13.95 0.37 -5.51
CA ASP A 171 14.61 0.82 -6.75
C ASP A 171 13.65 1.45 -7.80
N SER A 172 12.34 1.51 -7.50
CA SER A 172 11.26 1.91 -8.44
C SER A 172 11.02 3.41 -8.52
#